data_AF-A0A968U0Y4-F1
#
_entry.id   AF-A0A968U0Y4-F1
#
_cell.length_a   1.000
_cell.length_b   1.000
_cell.length_c   1.000
_cell.angle_alpha   90.00
_cell.angle_beta   90.00
_cell.angle_gamma   90.00
#
_symmetry.space_group_name_H-M   'P 1'
#
loop_
_entity.id
_entity.type
_entity.pdbx_description
1 polymer ?
#
loop_
_entity_poly.entity_id
_entity_poly.type
_entity_poly.pdbx_seq_one_letter_code
_entity_poly.pdbx_strand_id
1 'polypeptide(L)'
;MTQNNDWDEHAHFSPDGQWIVWASSRGIAQKKSGVDARLDYWIMKVDGSEPKRLTFFNEPQHSMFVRGGAITSDLSWDREGKSFVGFVQVLSRRAVSPAYRFLLD
;
A
#
# COMPACT_ATOMS: atom_id res chain seq x y z
N MET A 1 13.89 2.44 -9.95
CA MET A 1 14.10 2.65 -8.50
C MET A 1 14.18 4.14 -8.26
N THR A 2 13.29 4.70 -7.44
CA THR A 2 13.29 6.14 -7.13
C THR A 2 14.46 6.47 -6.19
N GLN A 3 15.06 7.65 -6.34
CA GLN A 3 16.27 8.08 -5.61
C GLN A 3 15.95 8.65 -4.21
N ASN A 4 15.01 8.05 -3.49
CA ASN A 4 14.49 8.53 -2.20
C ASN A 4 14.66 7.45 -1.12
N ASN A 5 14.71 7.88 0.15
CA ASN A 5 14.74 7.00 1.33
C ASN A 5 13.39 6.30 1.61
N ASP A 6 12.54 6.21 0.58
CA ASP A 6 11.26 5.50 0.67
C ASP A 6 11.52 4.00 0.49
N TRP A 7 10.67 3.18 1.10
CA TRP A 7 10.67 1.74 0.99
C TRP A 7 9.50 1.36 0.06
N ASP A 8 9.82 0.77 -1.08
CA ASP A 8 8.87 0.35 -2.10
C ASP A 8 9.01 -1.16 -2.34
N GLU A 9 7.91 -1.91 -2.24
CA GLU A 9 7.90 -3.36 -2.38
C GLU A 9 6.57 -3.90 -2.94
N HIS A 10 6.53 -5.20 -3.25
CA HIS A 10 5.31 -5.93 -3.67
C HIS A 10 4.57 -5.32 -4.88
N ALA A 11 5.31 -4.80 -5.87
CA ALA A 11 4.74 -4.23 -7.07
C ALA A 11 4.09 -5.29 -7.97
N HIS A 12 2.89 -5.00 -8.48
CA HIS A 12 2.13 -5.85 -9.39
C HIS A 12 1.53 -5.04 -10.54
N PHE A 13 1.74 -5.52 -11.76
CA PHE A 13 1.05 -5.00 -12.94
C PHE A 13 -0.46 -5.30 -12.89
N SER A 14 -1.27 -4.36 -13.36
CA SER A 14 -2.66 -4.64 -13.70
C SER A 14 -2.75 -5.66 -14.85
N PRO A 15 -3.88 -6.39 -15.00
CA PRO A 15 -4.05 -7.38 -16.07
C PRO A 15 -3.86 -6.85 -17.50
N ASP A 16 -4.19 -5.57 -17.73
CA ASP A 16 -4.02 -4.87 -19.00
C ASP A 16 -2.59 -4.30 -19.19
N GLY A 17 -1.73 -4.39 -18.18
CA GLY A 17 -0.36 -3.88 -18.18
C GLY A 17 -0.24 -2.35 -18.15
N GLN A 18 -1.33 -1.61 -17.95
CA GLN A 18 -1.31 -0.15 -17.98
C GLN A 18 -0.92 0.49 -16.63
N TRP A 19 -1.14 -0.22 -15.53
CA TRP A 19 -0.95 0.26 -14.17
C TRP A 19 -0.04 -0.64 -13.35
N ILE A 20 0.56 -0.06 -12.31
CA ILE A 20 1.32 -0.78 -11.28
C ILE A 20 0.73 -0.38 -9.92
N VAL A 21 0.31 -1.35 -9.10
CA VAL A 21 0.05 -1.14 -7.68
C VAL A 21 1.23 -1.68 -6.87
N TRP A 22 1.69 -0.94 -5.86
CA TRP A 22 2.78 -1.35 -4.98
C TRP A 22 2.56 -0.86 -3.56
N ALA A 23 3.30 -1.42 -2.61
CA ALA A 23 3.35 -0.95 -1.23
C ALA A 23 4.49 0.06 -1.07
N SER A 24 4.20 1.23 -0.48
CA SER A 24 5.17 2.32 -0.34
C SER A 24 5.13 2.96 1.03
N SER A 25 6.30 3.35 1.54
CA SER A 25 6.45 4.20 2.72
C SER A 25 6.37 5.70 2.42
N ARG A 26 6.20 6.08 1.14
CA ARG A 26 6.21 7.47 0.69
C ARG A 26 5.25 8.33 1.50
N GLY A 27 5.78 9.42 2.07
CA GLY A 27 5.00 10.36 2.87
C GLY A 27 4.57 9.82 4.24
N ILE A 28 5.06 8.66 4.67
CA ILE A 28 4.71 8.03 5.94
C ILE A 28 5.91 8.12 6.90
N ALA A 29 5.68 8.72 8.08
CA ALA A 29 6.70 8.78 9.12
C ALA A 29 7.04 7.37 9.64
N GLN A 30 8.29 6.96 9.41
CA GLN A 30 8.82 5.66 9.81
C GLN A 30 9.36 5.67 11.23
N LYS A 31 9.30 4.51 11.90
CA LYS A 31 9.98 4.30 13.18
C LYS A 31 11.48 4.12 12.93
N LYS A 32 12.32 4.72 13.77
CA LYS A 32 13.79 4.61 13.68
C LYS A 32 14.32 3.17 13.82
N SER A 33 13.56 2.27 14.44
CA SER A 33 14.00 0.91 14.74
C SER A 33 13.91 -0.07 13.56
N GLY A 34 13.35 0.30 12.42
CA GLY A 34 13.40 -0.48 11.16
C GLY A 34 12.65 -1.81 11.11
N VAL A 35 12.16 -2.34 12.25
CA VAL A 35 11.57 -3.69 12.32
C VAL A 35 10.16 -3.78 11.70
N ASP A 36 9.41 -2.66 11.64
CA ASP A 36 8.08 -2.61 11.04
C ASP A 36 7.95 -1.39 10.12
N ALA A 37 8.26 -1.55 8.83
CA ALA A 37 8.02 -0.50 7.85
C ALA A 37 6.52 -0.25 7.72
N ARG A 38 6.09 1.01 7.86
CA ARG A 38 4.70 1.40 7.65
C ARG A 38 4.49 1.70 6.18
N LEU A 39 3.57 0.96 5.57
CA LEU A 39 3.32 1.02 4.13
C LEU A 39 1.84 1.21 3.87
N ASP A 40 1.55 1.91 2.78
CA ASP A 40 0.23 1.97 2.17
C ASP A 40 0.31 1.54 0.70
N TYR A 41 -0.82 1.16 0.10
CA TYR A 41 -0.90 0.88 -1.32
C TYR A 41 -0.90 2.18 -2.12
N TRP A 42 -0.14 2.17 -3.21
CA TRP A 42 -0.04 3.23 -4.21
C TRP A 42 -0.28 2.65 -5.61
N ILE A 43 -0.69 3.49 -6.54
CA ILE A 43 -0.86 3.17 -7.96
C ILE A 43 -0.21 4.21 -8.86
N MET A 44 0.28 3.80 -10.02
CA MET A 44 0.89 4.67 -11.04
C MET A 44 0.75 4.02 -12.41
N LYS A 45 0.88 4.82 -13.48
CA LYS A 45 1.00 4.28 -14.84
C LYS A 45 2.29 3.48 -14.99
N VAL A 46 2.32 2.52 -15.91
CA VAL A 46 3.50 1.67 -16.17
C VAL A 46 4.77 2.46 -16.53
N ASP A 47 4.63 3.66 -17.09
CA ASP A 47 5.75 4.56 -17.37
C ASP A 47 6.28 5.32 -16.13
N GLY A 48 5.68 5.10 -14.96
CA GLY A 48 6.01 5.73 -13.69
C GLY A 48 5.31 7.07 -13.44
N SER A 49 4.46 7.53 -14.35
CA SER A 49 3.71 8.77 -14.20
C SER A 49 2.46 8.61 -13.32
N GLU A 50 1.90 9.75 -12.88
CA GLU A 50 0.65 9.82 -12.12
C GLU A 50 0.59 8.94 -10.84
N PRO A 51 1.59 9.01 -9.94
CA PRO A 51 1.53 8.28 -8.69
C PRO A 51 0.39 8.80 -7.79
N LYS A 52 -0.48 7.90 -7.34
CA LYS A 52 -1.61 8.16 -6.46
C LYS A 52 -1.59 7.18 -5.28
N ARG A 53 -1.77 7.70 -4.06
CA ARG A 53 -1.96 6.88 -2.86
C ARG A 53 -3.39 6.35 -2.83
N LEU A 54 -3.54 5.04 -2.57
CA LEU A 54 -4.84 4.36 -2.53
C LEU A 54 -5.32 4.13 -1.10
N THR A 55 -4.40 3.86 -0.17
CA THR A 55 -4.75 3.63 1.24
C THR A 55 -4.03 4.61 2.17
N PHE A 56 -4.64 4.84 3.32
CA PHE A 56 -4.21 5.87 4.27
C PHE A 56 -4.19 5.33 5.70
N PHE A 57 -3.83 4.06 5.87
CA PHE A 57 -3.81 3.38 7.16
C PHE A 57 -2.85 4.04 8.15
N ASN A 58 -1.81 4.69 7.63
CA ASN A 58 -0.75 5.30 8.42
C ASN A 58 -0.87 6.83 8.56
N GLU A 59 -2.02 7.42 8.23
CA GLU A 59 -2.24 8.87 8.29
C GLU A 59 -3.26 9.27 9.38
N PRO A 60 -2.82 9.85 10.52
CA PRO A 60 -3.68 10.06 11.70
C PRO A 60 -4.97 10.85 11.49
N GLN A 61 -5.05 11.67 10.43
CA GLN A 61 -6.21 12.51 10.13
C GLN A 61 -7.16 11.86 9.11
N HIS A 62 -6.81 10.70 8.55
CA HIS A 62 -7.63 10.01 7.57
C HIS A 62 -8.59 9.01 8.23
N SER A 63 -9.77 8.83 7.66
CA SER A 63 -10.78 7.85 8.12
C SER A 63 -10.33 6.38 8.07
N MET A 64 -9.24 6.08 7.35
CA MET A 64 -8.67 4.72 7.25
C MET A 64 -7.61 4.47 8.32
N PHE A 65 -7.25 5.49 9.11
CA PHE A 65 -6.16 5.39 10.07
C PHE A 65 -6.34 4.22 11.04
N VAL A 66 -5.29 3.41 11.18
CA VAL A 66 -5.23 2.35 12.19
C VAL A 66 -4.17 2.69 13.25
N ARG A 67 -4.59 2.65 14.51
CA ARG A 67 -3.70 2.92 15.64
C ARG A 67 -2.63 1.83 15.73
N GLY A 68 -1.37 2.25 15.70
CA GLY A 68 -0.20 1.34 15.68
C GLY A 68 0.54 1.34 14.35
N GLY A 69 -0.19 1.60 13.27
CA GLY A 69 0.28 1.57 11.88
C GLY A 69 -0.08 0.27 11.17
N ALA A 70 0.09 0.25 9.86
CA ALA A 70 -0.13 -0.90 9.02
C ALA A 70 1.04 -1.15 8.07
N ILE A 71 1.20 -2.42 7.71
CA ILE A 71 2.04 -2.88 6.61
C ILE A 71 1.11 -3.44 5.55
N THR A 72 1.17 -2.90 4.34
CA THR A 72 0.54 -3.47 3.15
C THR A 72 1.57 -4.30 2.39
N SER A 73 1.19 -5.48 1.89
CA SER A 73 2.11 -6.33 1.12
C SER A 73 1.43 -6.96 -0.09
N ASP A 74 1.67 -8.24 -0.38
CA ASP A 74 1.15 -8.95 -1.54
C ASP A 74 -0.32 -8.66 -1.83
N LEU A 75 -0.63 -8.54 -3.11
CA LEU A 75 -1.95 -8.25 -3.60
C LEU A 75 -2.26 -9.10 -4.83
N SER A 76 -3.55 -9.23 -5.13
CA SER A 76 -4.03 -9.89 -6.33
C SER A 76 -5.15 -9.07 -6.97
N TRP A 77 -4.98 -8.77 -8.24
CA TRP A 77 -5.98 -8.10 -9.06
C TRP A 77 -7.17 -9.02 -9.33
N ASP A 78 -8.35 -8.44 -9.47
CA ASP A 78 -9.44 -9.13 -10.15
C ASP A 78 -9.12 -9.30 -11.64
N ARG A 79 -9.86 -10.19 -12.30
CA ARG A 79 -9.66 -10.53 -13.72
C ARG A 79 -9.73 -9.30 -14.64
N GLU A 80 -10.59 -8.34 -14.28
CA GLU A 80 -10.89 -7.18 -15.12
C GLU A 80 -9.99 -5.97 -14.84
N GLY A 81 -9.09 -6.05 -13.84
CA GLY A 81 -8.19 -4.96 -13.46
C GLY A 81 -8.87 -3.77 -12.77
N LYS A 82 -10.09 -3.95 -12.24
CA LYS A 82 -10.89 -2.87 -11.63
C LYS A 82 -10.79 -2.84 -10.10
N SER A 83 -10.40 -3.96 -9.51
CA SER A 83 -10.24 -4.06 -8.06
C SER A 83 -9.08 -4.99 -7.72
N PHE A 84 -8.59 -4.90 -6.48
CA PHE A 84 -7.62 -5.86 -5.95
C PHE A 84 -7.96 -6.22 -4.50
N VAL A 85 -7.51 -7.40 -4.09
CA VAL A 85 -7.41 -7.81 -2.69
C VAL A 85 -5.96 -7.69 -2.26
N GLY A 86 -5.72 -7.11 -1.09
CA GLY A 86 -4.38 -6.88 -0.57
C GLY A 86 -4.25 -7.34 0.87
N PHE A 87 -3.08 -7.86 1.23
CA PHE A 87 -2.77 -8.18 2.62
C PHE A 87 -2.43 -6.93 3.42
N VAL A 88 -3.07 -6.77 4.58
CA VAL A 88 -2.81 -5.67 5.50
C VAL A 88 -2.58 -6.21 6.91
N GLN A 89 -1.36 -6.01 7.42
CA GLN A 89 -1.03 -6.31 8.82
C GLN A 89 -1.18 -5.05 9.66
N VAL A 90 -2.10 -5.08 10.64
CA VAL A 90 -2.23 -4.00 11.63
C VAL A 90 -1.25 -4.25 12.78
N LEU A 91 -0.37 -3.28 13.01
CA LEU A 91 0.68 -3.34 14.02
C LEU A 91 0.10 -3.05 15.41
N SER A 92 -0.49 -4.08 16.02
CA SER A 92 -1.15 -4.03 17.33
C SER A 92 -0.53 -5.05 18.29
N ARG A 93 -0.52 -4.75 19.60
CA ARG A 93 -0.09 -5.69 20.66
C ARG A 93 -0.99 -6.94 20.78
N ARG A 94 -2.15 -6.95 20.09
CA ARG A 94 -3.03 -8.12 19.92
C ARG A 94 -3.37 -8.21 18.42
N ALA A 95 -2.70 -9.10 17.70
CA ALA A 95 -2.79 -9.19 16.25
C ALA A 95 -4.16 -9.73 15.80
N VAL A 96 -4.85 -8.96 14.96
CA VAL A 96 -5.90 -9.45 14.06
C VAL A 96 -5.65 -8.75 12.73
N SER A 97 -5.37 -9.50 11.66
CA SER A 97 -5.17 -8.96 10.31
C SER A 97 -6.47 -9.07 9.51
N PRO A 98 -7.22 -7.99 9.31
CA PRO A 98 -8.36 -7.99 8.39
C PRO A 98 -7.89 -8.02 6.92
N ALA A 99 -8.61 -8.73 6.07
CA ALA A 99 -8.47 -8.65 4.62
C ALA A 99 -9.37 -7.53 4.08
N TYR A 100 -8.84 -6.69 3.18
CA TYR A 100 -9.57 -5.59 2.56
C TYR A 100 -9.68 -5.79 1.04
N ARG A 101 -10.81 -5.38 0.47
CA ARG A 101 -11.01 -5.25 -0.98
C ARG A 101 -11.07 -3.77 -1.32
N PHE A 102 -10.27 -3.33 -2.30
CA PHE A 102 -10.24 -1.95 -2.75
C PHE A 102 -10.80 -1.85 -4.17
N LEU A 103 -11.66 -0.86 -4.39
CA LEU A 103 -12.19 -0.52 -5.71
C LEU A 103 -11.35 0.62 -6.29
N LEU A 104 -11.03 0.55 -7.57
CA LEU A 104 -10.44 1.66 -8.31
C LEU A 104 -11.56 2.35 -9.07
N ASP A 105 -11.74 3.65 -8.81
CA ASP A 105 -12.65 4.53 -9.55
C ASP A 105 -12.02 5.02 -10.86
#